data_AF-A0A9W8EFB9-F1
#
_entry.id   AF-A0A9W8EFB9-F1
#
_cell.length_a   1.000
_cell.length_b   1.000
_cell.length_c   1.000
_cell.angle_alpha   90.00
_cell.angle_beta   90.00
_cell.angle_gamma   90.00
#
_symmetry.space_group_name_H-M   'P 1'
#
loop_
_entity.id
_entity.type
_entity.pdbx_description
1 polymer ?
#
loop_
_entity_poly.entity_id
_entity_poly.type
_entity_poly.pdbx_seq_one_letter_code
_entity_poly.pdbx_strand_id
1 'polypeptide(L)'
;MTPPMEIENLLPYPMGLRVFDKTAGRNWASHLQRGGVASVHAVQPGNLVLLSIDIPEAGFVKCEGTIIESNDEDEYPTDDDIVVSDRQGIKLALKLHRMDIPSSGGRCRRISIYAPYVMVNRTGLDLFYSSKGFFKGVTAVAGQNVGSNTPLPPVEPGRHSMGARSSTNEFSRQQSAGSVAGRSSSETLASRPLMFSFGSFDLRNRALVRVPGSDWSRPLSFDALGSSAEVVIPLGDKLSDAHLGIEIEPGRGRYSHTRVVTFTSRYVVKNMTGMALQYRTVYNTASAALLGDGERKPLHTLHRARRRLLTIARALADEHGRPVASVRSGKWSAPFSIDDVGRVYVRLAAEAAAGGPEEVL
;
A
#
# COMPACT_ATOMS: atom_id res chain seq x y z
N MET A 1 9.98 -30.51 -28.92
CA MET A 1 8.57 -30.23 -29.29
C MET A 1 8.21 -28.85 -28.75
N THR A 2 7.70 -27.97 -29.59
CA THR A 2 7.17 -26.66 -29.15
C THR A 2 5.87 -26.87 -28.37
N PRO A 3 5.68 -26.27 -27.18
CA PRO A 3 4.40 -26.36 -26.48
C PRO A 3 3.31 -25.61 -27.25
N PRO A 4 2.06 -26.09 -27.23
CA PRO A 4 0.93 -25.35 -27.81
C PRO A 4 0.68 -24.02 -27.07
N MET A 5 0.97 -23.98 -25.76
CA MET A 5 0.69 -22.81 -24.92
C MET A 5 1.77 -22.58 -23.85
N GLU A 6 1.98 -21.32 -23.51
CA GLU A 6 2.74 -20.90 -22.34
C GLU A 6 1.91 -19.98 -21.43
N ILE A 7 2.04 -20.16 -20.12
CA ILE A 7 1.46 -19.25 -19.12
C ILE A 7 2.60 -18.48 -18.45
N GLU A 8 2.47 -17.16 -18.39
CA GLU A 8 3.44 -16.27 -17.75
C GLU A 8 2.82 -15.56 -16.54
N ASN A 9 3.55 -15.57 -15.42
CA ASN A 9 3.19 -14.83 -14.21
C ASN A 9 3.85 -13.44 -14.20
N LEU A 10 3.09 -12.38 -14.44
CA LEU A 10 3.55 -10.98 -14.30
C LEU A 10 2.99 -10.30 -13.03
N LEU A 11 2.47 -11.09 -12.08
CA LEU A 11 2.03 -10.60 -10.78
C LEU A 11 3.23 -10.36 -9.84
N PRO A 12 3.08 -9.50 -8.82
CA PRO A 12 4.13 -9.30 -7.82
C PRO A 12 4.31 -10.49 -6.85
N TYR A 13 3.50 -11.54 -6.99
CA TYR A 13 3.47 -12.72 -6.11
C TYR A 13 3.62 -14.01 -6.91
N PRO A 14 4.13 -15.09 -6.30
CA PRO A 14 3.96 -16.42 -6.87
C PRO A 14 2.48 -16.81 -6.93
N MET A 15 2.12 -17.65 -7.89
CA MET A 15 0.76 -18.14 -8.07
C MET A 15 0.73 -19.65 -8.32
N GLY A 16 -0.25 -20.32 -7.72
CA GLY A 16 -0.68 -21.66 -8.14
C GLY A 16 -1.56 -21.54 -9.38
N LEU A 17 -1.45 -22.47 -10.32
CA LEU A 17 -2.33 -22.52 -11.47
C LEU A 17 -2.72 -23.94 -11.88
N ARG A 18 -3.87 -24.01 -12.57
CA ARG A 18 -4.42 -25.22 -13.17
C ARG A 18 -4.98 -24.90 -14.54
N VAL A 19 -4.55 -25.64 -15.55
CA VAL A 19 -5.09 -25.61 -16.91
C VAL A 19 -5.89 -26.89 -17.13
N PHE A 20 -7.15 -26.73 -17.48
CA PHE A 20 -8.07 -27.84 -17.75
C PHE A 20 -8.57 -27.76 -19.19
N ASP A 21 -8.12 -28.70 -20.01
CA ASP A 21 -8.68 -28.93 -21.34
C ASP A 21 -9.99 -29.71 -21.17
N LYS A 22 -11.11 -28.99 -21.25
CA LYS A 22 -12.44 -29.52 -20.98
C LYS A 22 -12.89 -30.47 -22.08
N THR A 23 -12.48 -30.23 -23.32
CA THR A 23 -12.81 -31.09 -24.47
C THR A 23 -12.09 -32.44 -24.38
N ALA A 24 -10.79 -32.44 -24.05
CA ALA A 24 -9.99 -33.66 -23.94
C ALA A 24 -10.03 -34.32 -22.55
N GLY A 25 -10.62 -33.67 -21.55
CA GLY A 25 -10.66 -34.15 -20.17
C GLY A 25 -9.28 -34.18 -19.48
N ARG A 26 -8.34 -33.35 -19.93
CA ARG A 26 -6.96 -33.33 -19.43
C ARG A 26 -6.74 -32.18 -18.46
N ASN A 27 -6.02 -32.46 -17.37
CA ASN A 27 -5.73 -31.48 -16.34
C ASN A 27 -4.21 -31.39 -16.12
N TRP A 28 -3.71 -30.17 -16.03
CA TRP A 28 -2.32 -29.89 -15.70
C TRP A 28 -2.25 -28.78 -14.64
N ALA A 29 -1.37 -28.94 -13.66
CA ALA A 29 -1.20 -27.97 -12.59
C ALA A 29 0.28 -27.66 -12.39
N SER A 30 0.57 -26.43 -11.96
CA SER A 30 1.92 -25.97 -11.68
C SER A 30 1.90 -24.80 -10.71
N HIS A 31 3.08 -24.37 -10.29
CA HIS A 31 3.29 -23.21 -9.45
C HIS A 31 4.35 -22.31 -10.08
N LEU A 32 4.00 -21.04 -10.31
CA LEU A 32 4.86 -20.08 -10.99
C LEU A 32 5.34 -19.01 -10.02
N GLN A 33 6.67 -18.88 -9.91
CA GLN A 33 7.30 -17.74 -9.24
C GLN A 33 6.99 -16.43 -9.97
N ARG A 34 7.22 -15.29 -9.31
CA ARG A 34 7.10 -13.97 -9.97
C ARG A 34 7.95 -13.96 -11.23
N GLY A 35 7.37 -13.55 -12.35
CA GLY A 35 8.07 -13.55 -13.62
C GLY A 35 8.39 -14.95 -14.19
N GLY A 36 7.84 -16.02 -13.61
CA GLY A 36 7.98 -17.37 -14.16
C GLY A 36 7.14 -17.56 -15.42
N VAL A 37 7.58 -18.49 -16.27
CA VAL A 37 6.86 -18.95 -17.47
C VAL A 37 6.79 -20.47 -17.39
N ALA A 38 5.63 -21.05 -17.69
CA ALA A 38 5.47 -22.49 -17.80
C ALA A 38 4.93 -22.89 -19.16
N SER A 39 5.54 -23.91 -19.74
CA SER A 39 5.09 -24.56 -20.97
C SER A 39 4.01 -25.60 -20.66
N VAL A 40 2.89 -25.53 -21.37
CA VAL A 40 1.72 -26.40 -21.17
C VAL A 40 1.56 -27.30 -22.39
N HIS A 41 1.82 -28.60 -22.22
CA HIS A 41 1.65 -29.62 -23.27
C HIS A 41 0.35 -30.41 -23.15
N ALA A 42 -0.41 -30.21 -22.07
CA ALA A 42 -1.61 -30.99 -21.79
C ALA A 42 -2.86 -30.53 -22.55
N VAL A 43 -2.75 -29.44 -23.33
CA VAL A 43 -3.84 -28.84 -24.11
C VAL A 43 -3.71 -29.19 -25.59
N GLN A 44 -4.83 -29.31 -26.29
CA GLN A 44 -4.85 -29.37 -27.75
C GLN A 44 -5.36 -28.05 -28.33
N PRO A 45 -4.74 -27.50 -29.40
CA PRO A 45 -5.21 -26.27 -30.04
C PRO A 45 -6.67 -26.38 -30.51
N GLY A 46 -7.47 -25.36 -30.24
CA GLY A 46 -8.89 -25.35 -30.58
C GLY A 46 -9.77 -26.18 -29.64
N ASN A 47 -9.27 -26.65 -28.50
CA ASN A 47 -10.15 -27.16 -27.46
C ASN A 47 -10.67 -26.03 -26.56
N LEU A 48 -11.74 -26.32 -25.83
CA LEU A 48 -12.21 -25.46 -24.76
C LEU A 48 -11.29 -25.63 -23.54
N VAL A 49 -10.51 -24.59 -23.21
CA VAL A 49 -9.50 -24.62 -22.15
C VAL A 49 -9.82 -23.60 -21.07
N LEU A 50 -9.84 -24.07 -19.82
CA LEU A 50 -10.06 -23.24 -18.64
C LEU A 50 -8.77 -23.10 -17.83
N LEU A 51 -8.54 -21.90 -17.31
CA LEU A 51 -7.46 -21.56 -16.38
C LEU A 51 -8.03 -21.20 -15.01
N SER A 52 -7.53 -21.84 -13.96
CA SER A 52 -7.77 -21.41 -12.59
C SER A 52 -6.45 -21.03 -11.93
N ILE A 53 -6.46 -20.00 -11.09
CA ILE A 53 -5.30 -19.59 -10.30
C ILE A 53 -5.67 -19.40 -8.83
N ASP A 54 -4.67 -19.48 -7.96
CA ASP A 54 -4.70 -19.04 -6.56
C ASP A 54 -3.43 -18.26 -6.22
N ILE A 55 -3.54 -17.30 -5.30
CA ILE A 55 -2.41 -16.42 -4.91
C ILE A 55 -2.37 -16.34 -3.37
N PRO A 56 -1.93 -17.43 -2.70
CA PRO A 56 -2.10 -17.58 -1.25
C PRO A 56 -1.39 -16.49 -0.45
N GLU A 57 -0.20 -16.08 -0.89
CA GLU A 57 0.56 -15.03 -0.24
C GLU A 57 -0.21 -13.71 -0.21
N ALA A 58 -0.86 -13.35 -1.32
CA ALA A 58 -1.68 -12.15 -1.43
C ALA A 58 -3.12 -12.35 -0.89
N GLY A 59 -3.42 -13.47 -0.25
CA GLY A 59 -4.70 -13.74 0.40
C GLY A 59 -5.87 -14.04 -0.55
N PHE A 60 -5.58 -14.34 -1.82
CA PHE A 60 -6.60 -14.70 -2.80
C PHE A 60 -6.79 -16.20 -2.88
N VAL A 61 -8.05 -16.62 -2.81
CA VAL A 61 -8.43 -18.02 -2.96
C VAL A 61 -8.50 -18.39 -4.43
N LYS A 62 -8.55 -19.70 -4.68
CA LYS A 62 -8.68 -20.23 -6.03
C LYS A 62 -9.94 -19.71 -6.73
N CYS A 63 -9.81 -19.23 -7.97
CA CYS A 63 -10.95 -18.81 -8.77
C CYS A 63 -11.70 -19.98 -9.44
N GLU A 64 -12.95 -19.72 -9.83
CA GLU A 64 -13.68 -20.52 -10.81
C GLU A 64 -12.98 -20.38 -12.16
N GLY A 65 -12.87 -21.47 -12.94
CA GLY A 65 -12.05 -21.49 -14.15
C GLY A 65 -12.46 -20.44 -15.19
N THR A 66 -11.48 -19.69 -15.69
CA THR A 66 -11.60 -18.66 -16.73
C THR A 66 -11.35 -19.28 -18.10
N ILE A 67 -12.18 -18.97 -19.10
CA ILE A 67 -12.05 -19.52 -20.46
C ILE A 67 -10.91 -18.78 -21.17
N ILE A 68 -9.82 -19.50 -21.44
CA ILE A 68 -8.62 -18.92 -22.06
C ILE A 68 -8.46 -19.29 -23.54
N GLU A 69 -9.12 -20.35 -23.98
CA GLU A 69 -9.18 -20.82 -25.37
C GLU A 69 -10.54 -21.50 -25.63
N SER A 70 -11.11 -21.30 -26.82
CA SER A 70 -12.34 -21.92 -27.28
C SER A 70 -12.31 -22.09 -28.80
N ASN A 71 -12.98 -23.12 -29.31
CA ASN A 71 -13.30 -23.28 -30.75
C ASN A 71 -14.68 -22.73 -31.14
N ASP A 72 -15.51 -22.40 -30.16
CA ASP A 72 -16.83 -21.83 -30.36
C ASP A 72 -16.92 -20.57 -29.49
N GLU A 73 -16.54 -19.42 -30.06
CA GLU A 73 -16.57 -18.14 -29.34
C GLU A 73 -18.00 -17.59 -29.18
N ASP A 74 -18.96 -18.11 -29.95
CA ASP A 74 -20.38 -17.73 -29.84
C ASP A 74 -21.02 -18.36 -28.60
N GLU A 75 -20.72 -19.65 -28.31
CA GLU A 75 -21.20 -20.34 -27.11
C GLU A 75 -20.28 -20.11 -25.89
N TYR A 76 -18.96 -20.10 -26.10
CA TYR A 76 -17.94 -20.01 -25.05
C TYR A 76 -16.90 -18.93 -25.38
N PRO A 77 -17.25 -17.64 -25.22
CA PRO A 77 -16.32 -16.55 -25.49
C PRO A 77 -15.10 -16.63 -24.56
N THR A 78 -13.93 -16.26 -25.09
CA THR A 78 -12.72 -16.19 -24.28
C THR A 78 -12.73 -14.95 -23.38
N ASP A 79 -12.23 -15.12 -22.16
CA ASP A 79 -12.20 -14.05 -21.17
C ASP A 79 -10.95 -13.17 -21.32
N ASP A 80 -11.06 -11.86 -21.15
CA ASP A 80 -9.91 -10.96 -21.06
C ASP A 80 -9.34 -10.84 -19.64
N ASP A 81 -10.10 -11.30 -18.65
CA ASP A 81 -9.82 -11.13 -17.24
C ASP A 81 -9.93 -12.46 -16.48
N ILE A 82 -9.07 -12.66 -15.48
CA ILE A 82 -9.23 -13.69 -14.46
C ILE A 82 -9.64 -13.04 -13.14
N VAL A 83 -10.81 -13.42 -12.63
CA VAL A 83 -11.38 -12.83 -11.42
C VAL A 83 -11.08 -13.73 -10.23
N VAL A 84 -10.24 -13.25 -9.32
CA VAL A 84 -9.96 -13.91 -8.04
C VAL A 84 -10.70 -13.20 -6.92
N SER A 85 -11.02 -13.93 -5.86
CA SER A 85 -11.67 -13.37 -4.67
C SER A 85 -10.75 -13.48 -3.47
N ASP A 86 -10.78 -12.49 -2.59
CA ASP A 86 -10.18 -12.64 -1.26
C ASP A 86 -11.09 -13.48 -0.35
N ARG A 87 -10.66 -13.69 0.89
CA ARG A 87 -11.42 -14.47 1.89
C ARG A 87 -12.77 -13.86 2.29
N GLN A 88 -12.98 -12.58 1.98
CA GLN A 88 -14.23 -11.87 2.23
C GLN A 88 -15.15 -11.88 0.99
N GLY A 89 -14.74 -12.54 -0.09
CA GLY A 89 -15.50 -12.59 -1.34
C GLY A 89 -15.37 -11.31 -2.18
N ILE A 90 -14.48 -10.39 -1.82
CA ILE A 90 -14.24 -9.18 -2.61
C ILE A 90 -13.38 -9.57 -3.81
N LYS A 91 -13.82 -9.16 -5.00
CA LYS A 91 -13.24 -9.56 -6.27
C LYS A 91 -12.10 -8.64 -6.70
N LEU A 92 -11.08 -9.22 -7.31
CA LEU A 92 -9.98 -8.58 -8.03
C LEU A 92 -9.96 -9.15 -9.45
N ALA A 93 -10.07 -8.28 -10.46
CA ALA A 93 -9.92 -8.64 -11.86
C ALA A 93 -8.47 -8.44 -12.31
N LEU A 94 -7.78 -9.54 -12.61
CA LEU A 94 -6.46 -9.55 -13.22
C LEU A 94 -6.61 -9.66 -14.73
N LYS A 95 -5.68 -9.08 -15.48
CA LYS A 95 -5.72 -9.01 -16.93
C LYS A 95 -4.98 -10.16 -17.59
N LEU A 96 -5.50 -10.63 -18.72
CA LEU A 96 -4.86 -11.59 -19.61
C LEU A 96 -4.34 -10.87 -20.86
N HIS A 97 -3.04 -10.94 -21.11
CA HIS A 97 -2.43 -10.48 -22.35
C HIS A 97 -2.02 -11.68 -23.20
N ARG A 98 -2.54 -11.76 -24.42
CA ARG A 98 -2.30 -12.86 -25.36
C ARG A 98 -1.33 -12.43 -26.43
N MET A 99 -0.33 -13.25 -26.71
CA MET A 99 0.58 -13.04 -27.84
C MET A 99 1.03 -14.37 -28.43
N ASP A 100 1.22 -14.41 -29.73
CA ASP A 100 1.87 -15.55 -30.38
C ASP A 100 3.38 -15.38 -30.30
N ILE A 101 4.10 -16.45 -29.94
CA ILE A 101 5.55 -16.40 -29.80
C ILE A 101 6.19 -16.44 -31.20
N PRO A 102 6.86 -15.37 -31.68
CA PRO A 102 7.33 -15.33 -33.07
C PRO A 102 8.35 -16.44 -33.39
N SER A 103 9.25 -16.75 -32.46
CA SER A 103 10.24 -17.82 -32.61
C SER A 103 9.64 -19.22 -32.71
N SER A 104 8.36 -19.39 -32.37
CA SER A 104 7.63 -20.66 -32.51
C SER A 104 7.04 -20.86 -33.92
N GLY A 105 7.16 -19.86 -34.81
CA GLY A 105 6.43 -19.83 -36.08
C GLY A 105 4.91 -19.68 -35.88
N GLY A 106 4.49 -19.00 -34.81
CA GLY A 106 3.08 -18.80 -34.46
C GLY A 106 2.37 -20.01 -33.85
N ARG A 107 3.11 -21.08 -33.50
CA ARG A 107 2.55 -22.35 -33.00
C ARG A 107 2.38 -22.41 -31.48
N CYS A 108 2.93 -21.44 -30.77
CA CYS A 108 2.83 -21.34 -29.32
C CYS A 108 2.21 -19.99 -28.95
N ARG A 109 1.09 -20.04 -28.23
CA ARG A 109 0.45 -18.86 -27.66
C ARG A 109 0.89 -18.66 -26.22
N ARG A 110 1.35 -17.45 -25.89
CA ARG A 110 1.63 -17.05 -24.51
C ARG A 110 0.45 -16.25 -23.95
N ILE A 111 0.02 -16.63 -22.76
CA ILE A 111 -0.97 -15.90 -21.97
C ILE A 111 -0.25 -15.38 -20.72
N SER A 112 -0.09 -14.06 -20.65
CA SER A 112 0.55 -13.38 -19.53
C SER A 112 -0.52 -12.82 -18.59
N ILE A 113 -0.43 -13.17 -17.31
CA ILE A 113 -1.37 -12.73 -16.26
C ILE A 113 -0.74 -11.57 -15.50
N TYR A 114 -1.40 -10.41 -15.48
CA TYR A 114 -0.88 -9.22 -14.78
C TYR A 114 -1.97 -8.47 -14.00
N ALA A 115 -1.57 -7.75 -12.96
CA ALA A 115 -2.47 -6.86 -12.23
C ALA A 115 -2.57 -5.51 -12.95
N PRO A 116 -3.77 -4.96 -13.20
CA PRO A 116 -3.89 -3.67 -13.89
C PRO A 116 -3.26 -2.53 -13.08
N TYR A 117 -3.37 -2.59 -11.75
CA TYR A 117 -2.70 -1.68 -10.83
C TYR A 117 -1.99 -2.43 -9.70
N VAL A 118 -0.85 -1.91 -9.28
CA VAL A 118 -0.15 -2.32 -8.06
C VAL A 118 0.07 -1.08 -7.19
N MET A 119 -0.51 -1.07 -5.99
CA MET A 119 -0.29 -0.01 -5.00
C MET A 119 0.96 -0.31 -4.18
N VAL A 120 1.83 0.68 -4.06
CA VAL A 120 3.08 0.62 -3.29
C VAL A 120 3.03 1.70 -2.22
N ASN A 121 3.20 1.33 -0.95
CA ASN A 121 3.12 2.26 0.17
C ASN A 121 4.50 2.52 0.78
N ARG A 122 5.11 3.64 0.38
CA ARG A 122 6.38 4.13 0.94
C ARG A 122 6.17 5.30 1.90
N THR A 123 4.99 5.40 2.50
CA THR A 123 4.68 6.47 3.45
C THR A 123 5.20 6.15 4.85
N GLY A 124 5.28 4.86 5.21
CA GLY A 124 5.50 4.41 6.58
C GLY A 124 4.24 4.43 7.46
N LEU A 125 3.08 4.83 6.90
CA LEU A 125 1.77 4.75 7.54
C LEU A 125 0.98 3.55 7.03
N ASP A 126 0.00 3.07 7.79
CA ASP A 126 -0.98 2.10 7.29
C ASP A 126 -1.97 2.80 6.34
N LEU A 127 -1.94 2.43 5.06
CA LEU A 127 -2.83 3.01 4.04
C LEU A 127 -3.99 2.08 3.75
N PHE A 128 -5.22 2.59 3.85
CA PHE A 128 -6.40 1.87 3.40
C PHE A 128 -6.94 2.52 2.13
N TYR A 129 -7.47 1.69 1.26
CA TYR A 129 -7.93 2.00 -0.07
C TYR A 129 -9.39 1.59 -0.23
N SER A 130 -10.07 2.29 -1.12
CA SER A 130 -11.43 1.99 -1.56
C SER A 130 -11.60 2.42 -3.02
N SER A 131 -12.57 1.84 -3.71
CA SER A 131 -12.96 2.29 -5.05
C SER A 131 -14.31 3.00 -5.01
N LYS A 132 -14.48 4.02 -5.84
CA LYS A 132 -15.74 4.74 -6.04
C LYS A 132 -16.07 4.69 -7.53
N GLY A 133 -17.17 4.02 -7.87
CA GLY A 133 -17.69 4.01 -9.23
C GLY A 133 -18.50 5.27 -9.53
N PHE A 134 -18.78 5.52 -10.81
CA PHE A 134 -19.62 6.67 -11.18
C PHE A 134 -21.07 6.51 -10.69
N PHE A 135 -21.63 5.31 -10.83
CA PHE A 135 -22.97 4.95 -10.36
C PHE A 135 -22.99 4.10 -9.08
N LYS A 136 -21.81 3.72 -8.58
CA LYS A 136 -21.65 2.90 -7.37
C LYS A 136 -21.05 3.74 -6.25
N GLY A 137 -21.51 3.51 -5.02
CA GLY A 137 -20.92 4.13 -3.83
C GLY A 137 -19.46 3.72 -3.60
N VAL A 138 -18.95 4.10 -2.44
CA VAL A 138 -17.63 3.68 -1.96
C VAL A 138 -17.67 2.17 -1.67
N THR A 139 -16.79 1.40 -2.30
CA THR A 139 -16.72 -0.07 -2.15
C THR A 139 -15.35 -0.51 -1.64
N ALA A 140 -15.34 -1.55 -0.82
CA ALA A 140 -14.11 -2.19 -0.38
C ALA A 140 -13.33 -2.77 -1.57
N VAL A 141 -12.02 -2.93 -1.38
CA VAL A 141 -11.10 -3.46 -2.40
C VAL A 141 -10.48 -4.74 -1.88
N ALA A 142 -10.27 -5.69 -2.77
CA ALA A 142 -9.80 -7.02 -2.39
C ALA A 142 -8.34 -6.99 -1.92
N GLY A 143 -7.96 -7.94 -1.06
CA GLY A 143 -6.57 -8.15 -0.66
C GLY A 143 -6.02 -7.11 0.34
N GLN A 144 -6.83 -6.13 0.74
CA GLN A 144 -6.45 -5.11 1.73
C GLN A 144 -6.18 -5.69 3.13
N ASN A 145 -6.93 -6.72 3.53
CA ASN A 145 -6.90 -7.27 4.90
C ASN A 145 -5.81 -8.35 5.13
N VAL A 146 -4.78 -8.38 4.28
CA VAL A 146 -3.70 -9.37 4.39
C VAL A 146 -2.60 -8.84 5.30
N GLY A 147 -2.79 -9.03 6.62
CA GLY A 147 -1.73 -8.98 7.64
C GLY A 147 -1.27 -7.62 8.18
N SER A 148 -1.76 -6.49 7.67
CA SER A 148 -1.40 -5.16 8.22
C SER A 148 -2.43 -4.03 8.03
N ASN A 149 -3.48 -4.25 7.24
CA ASN A 149 -4.35 -3.15 6.79
C ASN A 149 -5.83 -3.44 7.05
N THR A 150 -6.18 -3.93 8.25
CA THR A 150 -7.60 -4.04 8.65
C THR A 150 -8.17 -2.64 8.90
N PRO A 151 -9.06 -2.11 8.04
CA PRO A 151 -9.70 -0.84 8.33
C PRO A 151 -10.61 -1.06 9.54
N LEU A 152 -10.29 -0.46 10.69
CA LEU A 152 -11.29 -0.36 11.75
C LEU A 152 -12.49 0.41 11.17
N PRO A 153 -13.73 -0.08 11.42
CA PRO A 153 -14.93 0.65 11.05
C PRO A 153 -14.91 2.04 11.72
N PRO A 154 -15.53 3.06 11.10
CA PRO A 154 -15.67 4.36 11.73
C PRO A 154 -16.34 4.19 13.10
N VAL A 155 -15.75 4.80 14.14
CA VAL A 155 -16.27 4.78 15.50
C VAL A 155 -17.62 5.50 15.49
N GLU A 156 -18.71 4.75 15.58
CA GLU A 156 -20.03 5.35 15.82
C GLU A 156 -20.07 5.90 17.26
N PRO A 157 -20.56 7.13 17.47
CA PRO A 157 -20.69 7.69 18.80
C PRO A 157 -21.77 6.95 19.60
N GLY A 158 -21.30 6.11 20.53
CA GLY A 158 -21.90 5.77 21.82
C GLY A 158 -23.40 5.43 21.86
N ARG A 159 -23.71 4.13 21.97
CA ARG A 159 -24.90 3.69 22.70
C ARG A 159 -24.52 2.66 23.76
N HIS A 160 -24.63 3.08 25.02
CA HIS A 160 -24.60 2.19 26.17
C HIS A 160 -25.78 1.22 26.11
N SER A 161 -25.53 -0.07 26.28
CA SER A 161 -26.56 -1.02 26.70
C SER A 161 -25.94 -2.11 27.56
N MET A 162 -26.46 -2.20 28.78
CA MET A 162 -26.11 -3.17 29.82
C MET A 162 -26.46 -4.61 29.41
N GLY A 163 -25.56 -5.53 29.75
CA GLY A 163 -25.83 -6.79 30.47
C GLY A 163 -26.80 -7.81 29.88
N ALA A 164 -26.28 -9.00 29.57
CA ALA A 164 -26.84 -10.27 30.05
C ALA A 164 -25.79 -11.40 29.95
N ARG A 165 -25.72 -12.20 31.02
CA ARG A 165 -24.88 -13.38 31.21
C ARG A 165 -25.57 -14.64 30.67
N SER A 166 -24.79 -15.62 30.18
CA SER A 166 -24.95 -17.09 30.41
C SER A 166 -23.89 -17.83 29.59
N SER A 167 -22.90 -18.52 30.19
CA SER A 167 -22.85 -19.98 30.46
C SER A 167 -22.97 -20.84 29.18
N THR A 168 -22.18 -21.86 28.86
CA THR A 168 -21.19 -22.70 29.56
C THR A 168 -20.68 -23.69 28.49
N ASN A 169 -19.39 -24.06 28.51
CA ASN A 169 -18.92 -25.45 28.55
C ASN A 169 -17.42 -25.56 28.23
N GLU A 170 -16.71 -26.15 29.19
CA GLU A 170 -15.37 -26.71 29.12
C GLU A 170 -15.30 -27.87 28.11
N PHE A 171 -14.15 -28.08 27.45
CA PHE A 171 -13.30 -29.25 27.72
C PHE A 171 -12.00 -29.23 26.89
N SER A 172 -10.95 -29.77 27.52
CA SER A 172 -9.68 -30.26 26.93
C SER A 172 -8.54 -29.26 26.69
N ARG A 173 -7.84 -28.98 27.79
CA ARG A 173 -6.44 -28.54 27.84
C ARG A 173 -5.52 -29.77 27.75
N GLN A 174 -4.75 -29.90 26.68
CA GLN A 174 -3.44 -30.57 26.73
C GLN A 174 -2.40 -29.66 26.11
N GLN A 175 -1.47 -29.24 26.97
CA GLN A 175 -0.31 -28.42 26.66
C GLN A 175 0.76 -29.31 26.01
N SER A 176 1.30 -28.87 24.88
CA SER A 176 2.71 -29.10 24.56
C SER A 176 3.36 -27.72 24.40
N ALA A 177 4.30 -27.44 25.30
CA ALA A 177 5.10 -26.23 25.32
C ALA A 177 6.22 -26.38 24.27
N GLY A 178 6.42 -25.34 23.45
CA GLY A 178 7.49 -25.29 22.46
C GLY A 178 7.67 -23.88 21.91
N SER A 179 8.37 -23.05 22.68
CA SER A 179 9.18 -21.89 22.23
C SER A 179 8.55 -20.92 21.21
N VAL A 180 7.88 -19.89 21.71
CA VAL A 180 7.70 -18.63 20.96
C VAL A 180 9.01 -17.85 21.08
N ALA A 181 10.00 -18.24 20.27
CA ALA A 181 11.18 -17.44 20.03
C ALA A 181 10.77 -16.22 19.20
N GLY A 182 11.04 -15.03 19.74
CA GLY A 182 10.67 -13.74 19.19
C GLY A 182 11.06 -13.61 17.73
N ARG A 183 10.04 -13.41 16.87
CA ARG A 183 10.27 -12.80 15.56
C ARG A 183 10.64 -11.35 15.80
N SER A 184 11.92 -11.06 15.58
CA SER A 184 12.48 -9.72 15.52
C SER A 184 11.56 -8.80 14.72
N SER A 185 11.06 -7.76 15.37
CA SER A 185 10.25 -6.65 14.85
C SER A 185 11.02 -5.72 13.90
N SER A 186 11.88 -6.28 13.06
CA SER A 186 12.75 -5.55 12.14
C SER A 186 13.14 -6.37 10.90
N GLU A 187 12.23 -7.22 10.40
CA GLU A 187 12.13 -7.33 8.94
C GLU A 187 11.27 -6.14 8.53
N THR A 188 11.92 -5.15 7.91
CA THR A 188 11.31 -3.96 7.29
C THR A 188 9.83 -4.17 6.99
N LEU A 189 8.99 -3.25 7.49
CA LEU A 189 7.62 -2.96 7.03
C LEU A 189 7.64 -2.55 5.54
N ALA A 190 8.22 -3.39 4.68
CA ALA A 190 8.13 -3.31 3.26
C ALA A 190 6.66 -3.55 2.97
N SER A 191 5.94 -2.45 2.71
CA SER A 191 4.54 -2.51 2.34
C SER A 191 4.37 -3.55 1.24
N ARG A 192 3.64 -4.62 1.53
CA ARG A 192 3.38 -5.65 0.54
C ARG A 192 2.61 -5.01 -0.61
N PRO A 193 3.01 -5.23 -1.87
CA PRO A 193 2.32 -4.62 -3.01
C PRO A 193 0.86 -5.07 -3.04
N LEU A 194 -0.08 -4.12 -3.07
CA LEU A 194 -1.50 -4.45 -3.17
C LEU A 194 -1.90 -4.47 -4.64
N MET A 195 -2.32 -5.62 -5.16
CA MET A 195 -2.94 -5.70 -6.49
C MET A 195 -4.34 -5.08 -6.42
N PHE A 196 -4.67 -4.24 -7.38
CA PHE A 196 -5.92 -3.50 -7.40
C PHE A 196 -6.54 -3.50 -8.79
N SER A 197 -7.87 -3.55 -8.83
CA SER A 197 -8.69 -3.38 -10.03
C SER A 197 -9.92 -2.56 -9.68
N PHE A 198 -10.38 -1.74 -10.61
CA PHE A 198 -11.73 -1.17 -10.49
C PHE A 198 -12.79 -2.22 -10.84
N GLY A 199 -13.98 -2.12 -10.26
CA GLY A 199 -15.08 -3.06 -10.52
C GLY A 199 -15.75 -2.93 -11.90
N SER A 200 -15.29 -2.00 -12.74
CA SER A 200 -15.71 -1.83 -14.14
C SER A 200 -14.59 -1.15 -14.94
N PHE A 201 -14.66 -1.22 -16.27
CA PHE A 201 -13.83 -0.41 -17.16
C PHE A 201 -14.51 0.94 -17.41
N ASP A 202 -14.49 1.81 -16.41
CA ASP A 202 -14.97 3.20 -16.54
C ASP A 202 -13.82 4.16 -16.16
N LEU A 203 -13.45 5.07 -17.07
CA LEU A 203 -12.41 6.10 -16.85
C LEU A 203 -12.81 7.10 -15.74
N ARG A 204 -14.08 7.09 -15.32
CA ARG A 204 -14.57 7.86 -14.18
C ARG A 204 -14.41 7.13 -12.86
N ASN A 205 -13.92 5.89 -12.86
CA ASN A 205 -13.60 5.20 -11.63
C ASN A 205 -12.53 5.96 -10.86
N ARG A 206 -12.71 6.01 -9.54
CA ARG A 206 -11.81 6.71 -8.66
C ARG A 206 -11.38 5.79 -7.53
N ALA A 207 -10.14 5.94 -7.11
CA ALA A 207 -9.67 5.37 -5.88
C ALA A 207 -9.76 6.41 -4.76
N LEU A 208 -9.94 5.93 -3.55
CA LEU A 208 -9.87 6.71 -2.33
C LEU A 208 -8.79 6.08 -1.46
N VAL A 209 -8.03 6.91 -0.75
CA VAL A 209 -7.05 6.46 0.24
C VAL A 209 -7.36 7.13 1.57
N ARG A 210 -7.10 6.44 2.68
CA ARG A 210 -7.19 6.99 4.03
C ARG A 210 -6.00 6.51 4.85
N VAL A 211 -5.65 7.29 5.87
CA VAL A 211 -4.67 6.93 6.92
C VAL A 211 -5.43 6.66 8.23
N PRO A 212 -4.80 6.12 9.28
CA PRO A 212 -5.47 5.92 10.56
C PRO A 212 -5.94 7.25 11.15
N GLY A 213 -7.19 7.31 11.61
CA GLY A 213 -7.77 8.52 12.21
C GLY A 213 -8.14 9.63 11.22
N SER A 214 -8.20 9.35 9.91
CA SER A 214 -8.60 10.30 8.87
C SER A 214 -9.92 9.94 8.19
N ASP A 215 -10.52 10.91 7.51
CA ASP A 215 -11.53 10.65 6.49
C ASP A 215 -10.88 10.05 5.22
N TRP A 216 -11.70 9.74 4.22
CA TRP A 216 -11.21 9.40 2.89
C TRP A 216 -10.65 10.61 2.16
N SER A 217 -9.63 10.40 1.34
CA SER A 217 -9.08 11.40 0.43
C SER A 217 -10.13 11.89 -0.56
N ARG A 218 -9.81 12.97 -1.29
CA ARG A 218 -10.52 13.29 -2.53
C ARG A 218 -10.35 12.13 -3.54
N PRO A 219 -11.30 11.93 -4.47
CA PRO A 219 -11.23 10.88 -5.48
C PRO A 219 -9.99 11.02 -6.38
N LEU A 220 -9.20 9.95 -6.51
CA LEU A 220 -7.97 9.88 -7.28
C LEU A 220 -8.19 9.10 -8.60
N SER A 221 -7.69 9.61 -9.72
CA SER A 221 -7.61 8.85 -10.98
C SER A 221 -6.22 8.26 -11.12
N PHE A 222 -6.13 7.06 -11.70
CA PHE A 222 -4.87 6.37 -11.98
C PHE A 222 -4.56 6.29 -13.49
N ASP A 223 -5.28 7.03 -14.32
CA ASP A 223 -5.18 6.92 -15.78
C ASP A 223 -4.04 7.79 -16.35
N ALA A 224 -3.69 8.87 -15.66
CA ALA A 224 -2.60 9.76 -16.05
C ALA A 224 -1.24 9.16 -15.69
N LEU A 225 -0.66 8.39 -16.62
CA LEU A 225 0.70 7.87 -16.52
C LEU A 225 1.73 9.00 -16.50
N GLY A 226 2.77 8.86 -15.69
CA GLY A 226 3.79 9.88 -15.47
C GLY A 226 3.33 11.01 -14.55
N SER A 227 2.15 10.91 -13.94
CA SER A 227 1.63 11.96 -13.06
C SER A 227 2.19 11.82 -11.65
N SER A 228 2.48 12.97 -11.03
CA SER A 228 2.76 13.09 -9.61
C SER A 228 1.91 14.20 -9.01
N ALA A 229 1.40 13.98 -7.80
CA ALA A 229 0.53 14.94 -7.12
C ALA A 229 0.61 14.84 -5.59
N GLU A 230 0.04 15.82 -4.92
CA GLU A 230 -0.21 15.78 -3.48
C GLU A 230 -1.61 15.21 -3.21
N VAL A 231 -1.70 14.28 -2.27
CA VAL A 231 -2.96 13.76 -1.73
C VAL A 231 -3.13 14.34 -0.34
N VAL A 232 -4.18 15.16 -0.18
CA VAL A 232 -4.56 15.78 1.09
C VAL A 232 -5.74 15.02 1.68
N ILE A 233 -5.60 14.58 2.94
CA ILE A 233 -6.58 13.75 3.63
C ILE A 233 -6.97 14.41 4.96
N PRO A 234 -8.25 14.82 5.13
CA PRO A 234 -8.76 15.35 6.38
C PRO A 234 -8.52 14.43 7.58
N LEU A 235 -7.93 14.96 8.66
CA LEU A 235 -7.88 14.22 9.93
C LEU A 235 -9.16 14.43 10.75
N GLY A 236 -9.45 13.48 11.64
CA GLY A 236 -10.65 13.49 12.48
C GLY A 236 -10.73 14.68 13.45
N ASP A 237 -9.61 15.35 13.74
CA ASP A 237 -9.57 16.58 14.53
C ASP A 237 -10.19 17.78 13.80
N LYS A 238 -10.44 17.67 12.48
CA LYS A 238 -10.94 18.71 11.56
C LYS A 238 -10.05 19.95 11.45
N LEU A 239 -8.95 19.99 12.19
CA LEU A 239 -7.99 21.09 12.27
C LEU A 239 -6.74 20.78 11.44
N SER A 240 -6.47 19.52 11.13
CA SER A 240 -5.27 19.07 10.46
C SER A 240 -5.58 18.23 9.23
N ASP A 241 -4.62 18.18 8.31
CA ASP A 241 -4.63 17.28 7.16
C ASP A 241 -3.38 16.40 7.17
N ALA A 242 -3.51 15.17 6.66
CA ALA A 242 -2.40 14.35 6.26
C ALA A 242 -2.05 14.63 4.79
N HIS A 243 -0.76 14.77 4.51
CA HIS A 243 -0.20 15.10 3.20
C HIS A 243 0.69 13.96 2.70
N LEU A 244 0.26 13.32 1.62
CA LEU A 244 1.00 12.24 0.95
C LEU A 244 1.37 12.68 -0.48
N GLY A 245 2.45 12.15 -1.02
CA GLY A 245 2.73 12.18 -2.45
C GLY A 245 2.12 10.95 -3.12
N ILE A 246 1.62 11.12 -4.34
CA ILE A 246 1.24 10.01 -5.23
C ILE A 246 2.00 10.14 -6.54
N GLU A 247 2.47 9.02 -7.07
CA GLU A 247 3.13 8.90 -8.37
C GLU A 247 2.55 7.69 -9.11
N ILE A 248 2.24 7.85 -10.39
CA ILE A 248 1.64 6.80 -11.22
C ILE A 248 2.54 6.58 -12.43
N GLU A 249 3.21 5.43 -12.48
CA GLU A 249 4.17 5.08 -13.53
C GLU A 249 3.80 3.72 -14.16
N PRO A 250 4.10 3.48 -15.44
CA PRO A 250 4.06 2.13 -15.97
C PRO A 250 5.11 1.25 -15.28
N GLY A 251 4.80 -0.04 -15.13
CA GLY A 251 5.78 -1.02 -14.68
C GLY A 251 6.97 -1.08 -15.65
N ARG A 252 8.13 -1.50 -15.13
CA ARG A 252 9.35 -1.54 -15.94
C ARG A 252 9.48 -2.85 -16.71
N GLY A 253 10.02 -2.78 -17.93
CA GLY A 253 10.32 -3.95 -18.77
C GLY A 253 9.08 -4.81 -18.99
N ARG A 254 9.19 -6.10 -18.67
CA ARG A 254 8.10 -7.09 -18.79
C ARG A 254 6.82 -6.77 -18.01
N TYR A 255 6.86 -5.82 -17.07
CA TYR A 255 5.69 -5.39 -16.27
C TYR A 255 5.02 -4.13 -16.83
N SER A 256 5.32 -3.72 -18.06
CA SER A 256 4.84 -2.47 -18.69
C SER A 256 3.32 -2.30 -18.75
N HIS A 257 2.57 -3.40 -18.72
CA HIS A 257 1.10 -3.37 -18.73
C HIS A 257 0.49 -3.07 -17.35
N THR A 258 1.25 -3.19 -16.26
CA THR A 258 0.83 -2.84 -14.91
C THR A 258 1.10 -1.38 -14.62
N ARG A 259 0.14 -0.65 -14.07
CA ARG A 259 0.36 0.69 -13.52
C ARG A 259 0.80 0.58 -12.06
N VAL A 260 1.94 1.16 -11.73
CA VAL A 260 2.47 1.20 -10.36
C VAL A 260 2.08 2.52 -9.73
N VAL A 261 1.23 2.45 -8.70
CA VAL A 261 0.74 3.61 -7.96
C VAL A 261 1.50 3.69 -6.64
N THR A 262 2.43 4.64 -6.52
CA THR A 262 3.31 4.77 -5.37
C THR A 262 2.85 5.92 -4.47
N PHE A 263 2.55 5.61 -3.21
CA PHE A 263 2.30 6.60 -2.16
C PHE A 263 3.59 6.86 -1.38
N THR A 264 3.93 8.13 -1.17
CA THR A 264 5.13 8.57 -0.43
C THR A 264 4.77 9.64 0.60
N SER A 265 5.68 9.93 1.54
CA SER A 265 5.51 11.14 2.35
C SER A 265 5.70 12.37 1.47
N ARG A 266 4.77 13.34 1.55
CA ARG A 266 4.86 14.58 0.76
C ARG A 266 6.03 15.46 1.20
N TYR A 267 6.24 15.56 2.51
CA TYR A 267 7.25 16.40 3.12
C TYR A 267 8.18 15.56 3.99
N VAL A 268 9.48 15.84 3.90
CA VAL A 268 10.50 15.18 4.72
C VAL A 268 11.40 16.25 5.31
N VAL A 269 11.57 16.23 6.62
CA VAL A 269 12.53 17.09 7.32
C VAL A 269 13.83 16.31 7.45
N LYS A 270 14.92 16.86 6.91
CA LYS A 270 16.27 16.30 7.02
C LYS A 270 17.14 17.26 7.83
N ASN A 271 17.82 16.74 8.84
CA ASN A 271 18.83 17.49 9.56
C ASN A 271 20.23 17.22 8.97
N MET A 272 20.99 18.29 8.76
CA MET A 272 22.38 18.25 8.29
C MET A 272 23.20 19.34 8.99
N THR A 273 22.89 19.61 10.25
CA THR A 273 23.47 20.74 10.99
C THR A 273 24.67 20.35 11.86
N GLY A 274 25.00 19.06 11.95
CA GLY A 274 26.04 18.55 12.86
C GLY A 274 25.59 18.49 14.33
N MET A 275 24.32 18.80 14.63
CA MET A 275 23.76 18.76 15.98
C MET A 275 22.35 18.20 15.99
N ALA A 276 21.90 17.67 17.14
CA ALA A 276 20.53 17.22 17.30
C ALA A 276 19.57 18.41 17.40
N LEU A 277 18.50 18.37 16.61
CA LEU A 277 17.45 19.37 16.58
C LEU A 277 16.13 18.78 17.06
N GLN A 278 15.18 19.66 17.33
CA GLN A 278 13.78 19.33 17.46
C GLN A 278 12.95 20.30 16.64
N TYR A 279 11.85 19.82 16.08
CA TYR A 279 10.92 20.64 15.31
C TYR A 279 9.47 20.38 15.72
N ARG A 280 8.62 21.38 15.52
CA ARG A 280 7.17 21.26 15.71
C ARG A 280 6.41 22.20 14.81
N THR A 281 5.13 21.92 14.63
CA THR A 281 4.20 22.88 14.00
C THR A 281 3.90 24.04 14.94
N VAL A 282 3.61 25.22 14.40
CA VAL A 282 3.27 26.40 15.21
C VAL A 282 1.84 26.34 15.77
N TYR A 283 0.94 25.66 15.07
CA TYR A 283 -0.48 25.60 15.44
C TYR A 283 -0.80 24.47 16.40
N ASN A 284 0.00 23.39 16.39
CA ASN A 284 -0.06 22.33 17.40
C ASN A 284 1.31 22.21 18.07
N THR A 285 1.44 22.85 19.22
CA THR A 285 2.67 22.90 20.02
C THR A 285 2.69 21.85 21.14
N ALA A 286 1.74 20.91 21.19
CA ALA A 286 1.65 19.93 22.27
C ALA A 286 2.77 18.87 22.21
N SER A 287 3.37 18.68 21.04
CA SER A 287 4.45 17.73 20.80
C SER A 287 5.57 18.35 19.95
N ALA A 288 6.75 17.75 20.03
CA ALA A 288 7.90 18.07 19.20
C ALA A 288 8.54 16.78 18.73
N ALA A 289 9.03 16.77 17.49
CA ALA A 289 9.78 15.67 16.94
C ALA A 289 11.27 15.93 17.14
N LEU A 290 11.97 14.98 17.76
CA LEU A 290 13.43 14.95 17.79
C LEU A 290 13.97 14.62 16.39
N LEU A 291 15.09 15.20 16.00
CA LEU A 291 15.76 14.93 14.73
C LEU A 291 17.28 15.00 14.91
N GLY A 292 17.93 13.84 14.98
CA GLY A 292 19.38 13.71 15.06
C GLY A 292 20.09 14.22 13.81
N ASP A 293 21.41 14.42 13.87
CA ASP A 293 22.18 14.81 12.70
C ASP A 293 22.16 13.70 11.61
N GLY A 294 22.04 14.10 10.35
CA GLY A 294 21.87 13.19 9.21
C GLY A 294 20.49 12.51 9.11
N GLU A 295 19.68 12.56 10.17
CA GLU A 295 18.37 11.90 10.25
C GLU A 295 17.35 12.58 9.33
N ARG A 296 16.41 11.78 8.82
CA ARG A 296 15.25 12.21 8.04
C ARG A 296 13.97 11.72 8.70
N LYS A 297 12.98 12.61 8.86
CA LYS A 297 11.65 12.22 9.33
C LYS A 297 10.56 12.72 8.38
N PRO A 298 9.57 11.88 8.06
CA PRO A 298 8.42 12.33 7.31
C PRO A 298 7.60 13.33 8.15
N LEU A 299 7.02 14.31 7.48
CA LEU A 299 6.09 15.27 8.05
C LEU A 299 4.73 15.06 7.37
N HIS A 300 3.97 14.09 7.89
CA HIS A 300 2.68 13.71 7.33
C HIS A 300 1.57 14.69 7.69
N THR A 301 1.53 15.13 8.95
CA THR A 301 0.41 15.90 9.49
C THR A 301 0.76 17.37 9.61
N LEU A 302 -0.11 18.22 9.06
CA LEU A 302 0.03 19.67 9.10
C LEU A 302 -1.33 20.29 9.45
N HIS A 303 -1.31 21.34 10.25
CA HIS A 303 -2.53 22.09 10.57
C HIS A 303 -3.07 22.80 9.32
N ARG A 304 -4.39 22.83 9.17
CA ARG A 304 -5.11 23.61 8.18
C ARG A 304 -4.93 25.09 8.47
N ALA A 305 -3.98 25.68 7.79
CA ALA A 305 -3.70 27.10 7.90
C ALA A 305 -3.32 27.63 6.52
N ARG A 306 -3.45 28.94 6.33
CA ARG A 306 -3.04 29.61 5.07
C ARG A 306 -1.55 29.45 4.79
N ARG A 307 -0.73 29.30 5.83
CA ARG A 307 0.70 29.02 5.74
C ARG A 307 1.04 27.85 6.64
N ARG A 308 1.85 26.92 6.14
CA ARG A 308 2.33 25.80 6.93
C ARG A 308 3.63 26.21 7.60
N LEU A 309 3.56 26.46 8.91
CA LEU A 309 4.67 27.02 9.67
C LEU A 309 5.28 25.99 10.63
N LEU A 310 6.60 25.95 10.63
CA LEU A 310 7.39 25.19 11.60
C LEU A 310 8.23 26.13 12.47
N THR A 311 8.59 25.64 13.64
CA THR A 311 9.65 26.19 14.48
C THR A 311 10.64 25.08 14.79
N ILE A 312 11.92 25.45 14.89
CA ILE A 312 13.00 24.54 15.26
C ILE A 312 13.69 25.04 16.54
N ALA A 313 14.24 24.11 17.30
CA ALA A 313 15.10 24.39 18.44
C ALA A 313 16.23 23.35 18.50
N ARG A 314 17.28 23.65 19.25
CA ARG A 314 18.24 22.61 19.65
C ARG A 314 17.51 21.58 20.51
N ALA A 315 17.84 20.30 20.32
CA ALA A 315 17.42 19.27 21.26
C ALA A 315 18.15 19.51 22.60
N LEU A 316 17.46 19.23 23.71
CA LEU A 316 18.11 19.24 25.02
C LEU A 316 18.70 17.86 25.30
N ALA A 317 19.67 17.76 26.20
CA ALA A 317 20.17 16.48 26.67
C ALA A 317 19.41 16.02 27.93
N ASP A 318 19.14 14.73 28.05
CA ASP A 318 18.76 14.11 29.33
C ASP A 318 19.97 14.01 30.26
N GLU A 319 19.76 13.51 31.48
CA GLU A 319 20.82 13.32 32.50
C GLU A 319 21.98 12.41 32.01
N HIS A 320 21.75 11.63 30.95
CA HIS A 320 22.72 10.72 30.35
C HIS A 320 23.36 11.29 29.08
N GLY A 321 23.13 12.57 28.78
CA GLY A 321 23.68 13.23 27.59
C GLY A 321 22.96 12.90 26.29
N ARG A 322 21.81 12.22 26.33
CA ARG A 322 21.08 11.81 25.12
C ARG A 322 20.11 12.90 24.70
N PRO A 323 20.01 13.20 23.38
CA PRO A 323 19.12 14.24 22.91
C PRO A 323 17.66 13.83 23.12
N VAL A 324 16.87 14.73 23.69
CA VAL A 324 15.44 14.57 23.96
C VAL A 324 14.66 15.75 23.39
N ALA A 325 13.49 15.46 22.83
CA ALA A 325 12.53 16.50 22.46
C ALA A 325 11.91 17.07 23.73
N SER A 326 11.92 18.40 23.87
CA SER A 326 11.29 19.12 24.96
C SER A 326 10.48 20.29 24.42
N VAL A 327 9.16 20.17 24.58
CA VAL A 327 8.19 21.17 24.15
C VAL A 327 8.27 22.45 24.98
N ARG A 328 8.47 22.30 26.31
CA ARG A 328 8.38 23.39 27.29
C ARG A 328 9.69 24.12 27.53
N SER A 329 10.83 23.44 27.34
CA SER A 329 12.14 23.97 27.73
C SER A 329 12.99 24.43 26.54
N GLY A 330 12.51 24.25 25.31
CA GLY A 330 13.21 24.70 24.10
C GLY A 330 13.05 26.20 23.85
N LYS A 331 14.15 26.90 23.59
CA LYS A 331 14.12 28.24 22.98
C LYS A 331 13.87 28.08 21.47
N TRP A 332 12.60 28.13 21.09
CA TRP A 332 12.15 27.96 19.71
C TRP A 332 12.54 29.14 18.83
N SER A 333 12.86 28.85 17.57
CA SER A 333 13.10 29.87 16.55
C SER A 333 11.86 30.71 16.24
N ALA A 334 12.05 31.78 15.47
CA ALA A 334 10.94 32.39 14.75
C ALA A 334 10.28 31.34 13.81
N PRO A 335 8.95 31.42 13.60
CA PRO A 335 8.26 30.61 12.61
C PRO A 335 8.80 30.81 11.20
N PHE A 336 8.93 29.73 10.45
CA PHE A 336 9.24 29.77 9.02
C PHE A 336 8.27 28.88 8.25
N SER A 337 7.97 29.24 7.01
CA SER A 337 7.06 28.45 6.18
C SER A 337 7.79 27.35 5.44
N ILE A 338 7.16 26.18 5.37
CA ILE A 338 7.63 25.08 4.52
C ILE A 338 7.19 25.24 3.06
N ASP A 339 6.36 26.25 2.78
CA ASP A 339 5.88 26.59 1.44
C ASP A 339 6.90 27.47 0.70
N ASP A 340 7.80 28.13 1.44
CA ASP A 340 8.82 29.02 0.89
C ASP A 340 9.90 28.17 0.19
N VAL A 341 10.03 28.33 -1.13
CA VAL A 341 11.04 27.62 -1.93
C VAL A 341 12.38 28.35 -1.85
N GLY A 342 13.45 27.62 -1.53
CA GLY A 342 14.81 28.14 -1.49
C GLY A 342 15.42 28.08 -0.10
N ARG A 343 16.25 29.08 0.23
CA ARG A 343 16.96 29.15 1.51
C ARG A 343 16.24 30.09 2.47
N VAL A 344 15.94 29.59 3.67
CA VAL A 344 15.45 30.39 4.79
C VAL A 344 16.50 30.37 5.89
N TYR A 345 16.85 31.54 6.40
CA TYR A 345 17.80 31.68 7.50
C TYR A 345 17.06 31.77 8.82
N VAL A 346 17.35 30.84 9.73
CA VAL A 346 16.69 30.74 11.03
C VAL A 346 17.73 30.86 12.13
N ARG A 347 17.50 31.75 13.10
CA ARG A 347 18.37 31.89 14.28
C ARG A 347 17.94 30.91 15.36
N LEU A 348 18.90 30.16 15.88
CA LEU A 348 18.74 29.31 17.06
C LEU A 348 19.39 29.99 18.25
N ALA A 349 18.77 29.93 19.42
CA ALA A 349 19.38 30.43 20.64
C ALA A 349 20.67 29.64 20.95
N ALA A 350 21.69 30.35 21.41
CA ALA A 350 22.88 29.71 21.96
C ALA A 350 22.50 28.85 23.18
N GLU A 351 23.21 27.75 23.34
CA GLU A 351 23.15 26.95 24.55
C GLU A 351 23.51 27.86 25.72
N ALA A 352 22.65 27.93 26.75
CA ALA A 352 23.05 28.61 27.97
C ALA A 352 24.23 27.80 28.51
N ALA A 353 25.42 28.41 28.54
CA ALA A 353 26.57 27.80 29.18
C ALA A 353 26.15 27.40 30.60
N ALA A 354 26.28 26.13 30.92
CA ALA A 354 26.10 25.65 32.28
C ALA A 354 27.15 26.36 33.15
N GLY A 355 26.73 27.37 33.91
CA GLY A 355 27.55 28.07 34.91
C GLY A 355 28.48 29.15 34.35
N GLY A 356 27.98 30.38 34.24
CA GLY A 356 28.79 31.60 34.37
C GLY A 356 28.27 32.38 35.58
N PRO A 357 29.13 32.94 36.46
CA PRO A 357 28.68 33.55 37.70
C PRO A 357 27.81 34.78 37.44
N GLU A 358 26.82 35.01 38.30
CA GLU A 358 26.16 36.31 38.45
C GLU A 358 27.24 37.37 38.73
N GLU A 359 27.57 38.21 37.76
CA GLU A 359 28.11 39.52 38.07
C GLU A 359 26.95 40.48 38.27
N VAL A 360 26.73 40.80 39.54
CA VAL A 360 25.95 41.93 40.03
C VAL A 360 26.61 43.22 39.56
N LEU A 361 25.83 44.09 38.92
CA LEU A 361 26.03 45.54 38.98
C LEU A 361 24.72 46.21 39.36
#